data_AF-A0A7Y8RSJ9-F1
#
_entry.id   AF-A0A7Y8RSJ9-F1
#
_cell.length_a   1.000
_cell.length_b   1.000
_cell.length_c   1.000
_cell.angle_alpha   90.00
_cell.angle_beta   90.00
_cell.angle_gamma   90.00
#
_symmetry.space_group_name_H-M   'P 1'
#
loop_
_entity.id
_entity.type
_entity.pdbx_description
1 polymer ?
#
loop_
_entity_poly.entity_id
_entity_poly.type
_entity_poly.pdbx_seq_one_letter_code
_entity_poly.pdbx_strand_id
1 'polypeptide(L)' 'MAEQRIGQNTEVTLHFALRLENGDTVDSTFDKAPATFKVGDGNLLPGFEAALFGFKAGDKRTLQILP' A
#
# COMPACT_ATOMS: atom_id res chain seq x y z
N MET A 1 12.70 -16.10 13.44
CA MET A 1 11.44 -15.98 12.66
C MET A 1 11.76 -15.07 11.49
N ALA A 2 11.65 -15.54 10.25
CA ALA A 2 12.07 -14.76 9.09
C ALA A 2 11.17 -13.54 8.93
N GLU A 3 11.74 -12.34 9.01
CA GLU A 3 11.02 -11.09 8.74
C GLU A 3 10.75 -11.02 7.24
N GLN A 4 9.60 -11.54 6.81
CA GLN A 4 9.20 -11.46 5.40
C GLN A 4 8.96 -10.00 5.05
N ARG A 5 9.87 -9.46 4.25
CA ARG A 5 9.79 -8.11 3.70
C ARG A 5 9.10 -8.14 2.36
N ILE A 6 8.35 -7.09 2.07
CA ILE A 6 7.70 -6.88 0.79
C ILE A 6 8.79 -6.63 -0.26
N GLY A 7 8.79 -7.42 -1.33
CA GLY A 7 9.71 -7.30 -2.45
C GLY A 7 9.00 -7.42 -3.80
N GLN A 8 9.77 -7.55 -4.88
CA GLN A 8 9.21 -7.69 -6.22
C GLN A 8 8.45 -9.02 -6.34
N ASN A 9 7.30 -9.02 -7.02
CA ASN A 9 6.37 -10.15 -7.12
C ASN A 9 5.79 -10.64 -5.78
N THR A 10 5.84 -9.82 -4.72
CA THR A 10 5.23 -10.17 -3.43
C THR A 10 3.76 -9.77 -3.41
N GLU A 11 2.91 -10.67 -2.94
CA GLU A 11 1.50 -10.38 -2.70
C GLU A 11 1.32 -9.81 -1.28
N VAL A 12 0.61 -8.68 -1.19
CA VAL A 12 0.42 -7.93 0.04
C VAL A 12 -1.05 -7.62 0.23
N THR A 13 -1.57 -7.96 1.41
CA THR A 13 -2.95 -7.65 1.79
C THR A 13 -2.92 -6.59 2.87
N LEU A 14 -3.49 -5.42 2.59
CA LEU A 14 -3.47 -4.29 3.52
C LEU A 14 -4.71 -3.41 3.37
N HIS A 15 -5.04 -2.71 4.47
CA HIS A 15 -6.00 -1.62 4.44
C HIS A 15 -5.27 -0.32 4.09
N PHE A 16 -5.80 0.41 3.11
CA PHE A 16 -5.30 1.71 2.68
C PHE A 16 -6.44 2.72 2.60
N ALA A 17 -6.09 4.00 2.72
CA ALA A 17 -6.99 5.10 2.46
C ALA A 17 -6.25 6.14 1.60
N LEU A 18 -6.77 6.39 0.41
CA LEU A 18 -6.37 7.47 -0.46
C LEU A 18 -7.20 8.69 -0.10
N ARG A 19 -6.51 9.74 0.32
CA ARG A 19 -7.10 11.05 0.54
C ARG A 19 -6.39 12.06 -0.33
N LEU A 20 -7.16 12.93 -0.95
CA LEU A 20 -6.67 14.10 -1.66
C LEU A 20 -6.27 15.18 -0.65
N GLU A 21 -5.37 16.08 -1.05
CA GLU A 21 -4.91 17.20 -0.21
C GLU A 21 -6.05 18.14 0.22
N ASN A 22 -7.15 18.18 -0.54
CA ASN A 22 -8.35 18.93 -0.17
C ASN A 22 -9.15 18.28 0.99
N GLY A 23 -8.76 17.09 1.45
CA GLY A 23 -9.44 16.34 2.52
C GLY A 23 -10.47 15.32 2.02
N ASP A 24 -10.73 15.23 0.70
CA ASP A 24 -11.61 14.22 0.14
C ASP A 24 -10.97 12.83 0.22
N THR A 25 -11.75 11.83 0.62
CA THR A 25 -11.30 10.43 0.58
C THR A 25 -11.69 9.84 -0.77
N VAL A 26 -10.69 9.57 -1.62
CA VAL A 26 -10.90 8.95 -2.93
C VAL A 26 -11.29 7.50 -2.75
N ASP A 27 -10.52 6.79 -1.92
CA ASP A 27 -10.76 5.39 -1.67
C ASP A 27 -10.35 5.04 -0.24
N SER A 28 -11.09 4.16 0.42
CA SER A 28 -10.74 3.65 1.74
C SER A 28 -11.20 2.21 1.86
N THR A 29 -10.25 1.34 2.13
CA THR A 29 -10.49 -0.06 2.46
C THR A 29 -10.50 -0.31 3.96
N PHE A 30 -10.33 0.72 4.81
CA PHE A 30 -10.42 0.58 6.27
C PHE A 30 -11.85 0.29 6.75
N ASP A 31 -12.85 0.79 6.05
CA ASP A 31 -14.28 0.51 6.31
C ASP A 31 -14.76 -0.79 5.63
N LYS A 32 -13.89 -1.48 4.90
CA LYS A 32 -14.22 -2.62 4.04
C LYS A 32 -13.21 -3.76 4.19
N ALA A 33 -13.33 -4.79 3.35
CA ALA A 33 -12.32 -5.83 3.26
C ALA A 33 -10.96 -5.24 2.82
N PRO A 34 -9.84 -5.77 3.34
CA PRO A 34 -8.52 -5.34 2.90
C PRO A 34 -8.33 -5.69 1.43
N ALA A 35 -7.56 -4.86 0.73
CA ALA A 35 -7.24 -5.12 -0.66
C ALA A 35 -5.92 -5.89 -0.75
N THR A 36 -5.89 -6.85 -1.67
CA THR A 36 -4.70 -7.63 -2.00
C THR A 36 -4.11 -7.10 -3.29
N PHE A 37 -2.83 -6.76 -3.24
CA PHE A 37 -2.08 -6.25 -4.38
C PHE A 37 -0.81 -7.05 -4.58
N LYS A 38 -0.32 -7.10 -5.83
CA LYS A 38 0.96 -7.70 -6.15
C LYS A 38 1.95 -6.62 -6.52
N VAL A 39 3.07 -6.57 -5.80
CA VAL A 39 4.16 -5.63 -6.08
C VAL A 39 4.87 -6.04 -7.37
N GLY A 40 5.06 -5.10 -8.28
CA GLY A 40 5.65 -5.26 -9.61
C GLY A 40 4.66 -5.55 -10.72
N ASP A 41 3.35 -5.54 -10.44
CA ASP A 41 2.30 -5.84 -11.43
C ASP A 41 1.84 -4.59 -12.20
N GLY A 42 2.26 -3.39 -11.79
CA GLY A 42 1.87 -2.11 -12.39
C GLY A 42 0.44 -1.66 -12.06
N ASN A 43 -0.26 -2.42 -11.22
CA ASN A 43 -1.59 -2.10 -10.70
C ASN A 43 -1.57 -1.02 -9.61
N LEU A 44 -0.41 -0.75 -9.02
CA LEU A 44 -0.23 0.25 -7.99
C LEU A 44 0.57 1.43 -8.55
N LEU A 45 0.38 2.61 -7.95
CA LEU A 45 1.20 3.76 -8.28
C LEU A 45 2.67 3.43 -7.93
N PRO A 46 3.65 3.79 -8.79
CA PRO A 46 5.05 3.44 -8.57
C PRO A 46 5.58 4.01 -7.24
N GLY A 47 5.11 5.18 -6.81
CA GLY A 47 5.43 5.74 -5.50
C GLY A 47 4.88 4.92 -4.34
N PHE A 48 3.70 4.32 -4.50
CA PHE A 48 3.09 3.47 -3.48
C PHE A 48 3.81 2.12 -3.39
N GLU A 49 4.15 1.50 -4.52
CA GLU A 49 4.94 0.26 -4.57
C GLU A 49 6.33 0.44 -3.97
N ALA A 50 7.03 1.52 -4.35
CA ALA A 50 8.35 1.84 -3.82
C ALA A 50 8.32 2.04 -2.31
N ALA A 51 7.23 2.63 -1.79
CA ALA A 51 7.08 2.83 -0.36
C ALA A 51 6.74 1.54 0.39
N LEU A 52 5.97 0.62 -0.21
CA LEU A 52 5.74 -0.71 0.38
C LEU A 52 6.99 -1.58 0.33
N PHE A 53 7.91 -1.33 -0.59
CA PHE A 53 9.13 -2.11 -0.72
C PHE A 53 9.96 -2.08 0.58
N GLY A 54 10.28 -3.25 1.11
CA GLY A 54 11.01 -3.40 2.37
C GLY A 54 10.16 -3.30 3.64
N PHE A 55 8.86 -2.98 3.54
CA PHE A 55 7.94 -3.05 4.69
C PHE A 55 7.68 -4.50 5.11
N LYS A 56 7.14 -4.67 6.30
CA LYS A 56 6.74 -5.97 6.85
C LYS A 56 5.30 -5.93 7.35
N ALA A 57 4.72 -7.11 7.54
CA ALA A 57 3.40 -7.26 8.12
C ALA A 57 3.32 -6.54 9.48
N GLY A 58 2.26 -5.71 9.64
CA GLY A 58 2.04 -4.90 10.83
C GLY A 58 2.64 -3.48 10.78
N ASP A 59 3.47 -3.16 9.78
CA ASP A 59 3.96 -1.79 9.60
C ASP A 59 2.84 -0.88 9.06
N LYS A 60 2.79 0.37 9.53
CA LYS A 60 1.78 1.36 9.14
C LYS A 60 2.47 2.67 8.85
N ARG A 61 2.32 3.18 7.63
CA ARG A 61 2.82 4.51 7.27
C ARG A 61 1.82 5.30 6.47
N THR A 62 1.92 6.62 6.63
CA THR A 62 1.21 7.60 5.83
C THR A 62 2.23 8.21 4.88
N LEU A 63 1.93 8.16 3.58
CA LEU A 63 2.82 8.61 2.52
C LEU A 63 2.03 9.53 1.60
N GLN A 64 2.65 10.64 1.22
CA GLN A 64 2.09 11.55 0.23
C GLN A 64 2.61 11.09 -1.14
N ILE A 65 1.73 10.48 -1.94
CA ILE A 65 2.03 10.11 -3.31
C ILE A 65 1.64 11.28 -4.20
N LEU A 66 2.62 11.89 -4.86
CA LEU A 66 2.35 12.89 -5.88
C LEU A 66 1.77 12.21 -7.13
N PRO A 67 0.80 12.85 -7.82
CA PRO A 67 0.14 12.29 -8.99
C PRO A 67 1.10 11.97 -10.15
#